data_AF-U2PKM4-F1
#
_entry.id   AF-U2PKM4-F1
#
_cell.length_a   1.000
_cell.length_b   1.000
_cell.length_c   1.000
_cell.angle_alpha   90.00
_cell.angle_beta   90.00
_cell.angle_gamma   90.00
#
_symmetry.space_group_name_H-M   'P 1'
#
loop_
_entity.id
_entity.type
_entity.pdbx_description
1 polymer ?
#
loop_
_entity_poly.entity_id
_entity_poly.type
_entity_poly.pdbx_seq_one_letter_code
_entity_poly.pdbx_strand_id
1 'polypeptide(L)'
;MDLLSQRYADPYLILDDFIRLQQLHGFLETIMQSIAEEKVQDIRWEYYLHKVWDMSFEEYIAACDREARPAQTPTLEKEDIVQIIEDSNSILDGFVLEP
;
A
#
# COMPACT_ATOMS: atom_id res chain seq x y z
N MET A 1 -36.98 -7.09 26.93
CA MET A 1 -37.15 -6.07 25.87
C MET A 1 -35.89 -5.89 25.01
N ASP A 2 -34.93 -6.81 25.06
CA ASP A 2 -33.60 -6.65 24.42
C ASP A 2 -33.44 -7.39 23.07
N LEU A 3 -34.41 -8.24 22.74
CA LEU A 3 -34.36 -9.09 21.54
C LEU A 3 -34.84 -8.33 20.28
N LEU A 4 -35.59 -7.24 20.45
CA LEU A 4 -36.09 -6.40 19.36
C LEU A 4 -35.02 -5.40 18.91
N SER A 5 -34.29 -4.80 19.86
CA SER A 5 -33.11 -3.98 19.59
C SER A 5 -32.03 -4.76 18.85
N GLN A 6 -31.79 -6.03 19.20
CA GLN A 6 -30.82 -6.87 18.48
C GLN A 6 -31.24 -7.21 17.04
N ARG A 7 -32.54 -7.38 16.77
CA ARG A 7 -33.02 -7.84 15.46
C ARG A 7 -33.16 -6.73 14.42
N TYR A 8 -33.31 -5.49 14.88
CA TYR A 8 -33.42 -4.29 14.07
C TYR A 8 -32.30 -3.28 14.36
N ALA A 9 -31.24 -3.72 15.06
CA ALA A 9 -30.02 -2.94 15.13
C ALA A 9 -29.51 -2.79 13.71
N ASP A 10 -29.48 -1.54 13.24
CA ASP A 10 -28.95 -1.24 11.93
C ASP A 10 -27.49 -1.69 11.89
N PRO A 11 -27.12 -2.64 11.00
CA PRO A 11 -25.76 -3.16 10.93
C PRO A 11 -24.75 -2.09 10.49
N TYR A 12 -25.22 -0.95 10.00
CA TYR A 12 -24.41 0.15 9.50
C TYR A 12 -24.25 1.31 10.48
N LEU A 13 -24.72 1.21 11.74
CA LEU A 13 -24.59 2.29 12.72
C LEU A 13 -23.17 2.87 12.82
N ILE A 14 -22.18 2.00 12.83
CA ILE A 14 -20.76 2.38 12.89
C ILE A 14 -20.33 3.07 11.59
N LEU A 15 -20.78 2.54 10.44
CA LEU A 15 -20.47 3.10 9.13
C LEU A 15 -21.09 4.50 8.96
N ASP A 16 -22.32 4.67 9.42
CA ASP A 16 -23.04 5.95 9.46
C ASP A 16 -22.30 6.98 10.31
N ASP A 17 -21.73 6.57 11.44
CA ASP A 17 -20.90 7.45 12.26
C ASP A 17 -19.63 7.86 11.53
N PHE A 18 -18.94 6.95 10.85
CA PHE A 18 -17.77 7.29 10.03
C PHE A 18 -18.10 8.22 8.86
N ILE A 19 -19.29 8.07 8.26
CA ILE A 19 -19.79 8.98 7.24
C ILE A 19 -20.07 10.37 7.83
N ARG A 20 -20.81 10.43 8.95
CA ARG A 20 -21.14 11.68 9.65
C ARG A 20 -19.89 12.44 10.10
N LEU A 21 -18.86 11.72 10.54
CA LEU A 21 -17.58 12.28 10.99
C LEU A 21 -16.60 12.57 9.84
N GLN A 22 -16.99 12.30 8.58
CA GLN A 22 -16.13 12.44 7.38
C GLN A 22 -14.83 11.62 7.44
N GLN A 23 -14.82 10.53 8.20
CA GLN A 23 -13.68 9.64 8.39
C GLN A 23 -13.77 8.35 7.57
N LEU A 24 -14.81 8.21 6.75
CA LEU A 24 -15.05 7.02 5.93
C LEU A 24 -13.84 6.63 5.08
N HIS A 25 -13.12 7.60 4.51
CA HIS A 25 -11.96 7.32 3.66
C HIS A 25 -10.86 6.57 4.42
N GLY A 26 -10.41 7.10 5.57
CA GLY A 26 -9.36 6.45 6.36
C GLY A 26 -9.82 5.12 6.96
N PHE A 27 -11.09 4.99 7.31
CA PHE A 27 -11.67 3.72 7.71
C PHE A 27 -11.58 2.67 6.59
N LEU A 28 -12.01 3.02 5.38
CA LEU A 28 -11.96 2.11 4.22
C LEU A 28 -10.52 1.73 3.88
N GLU A 29 -9.60 2.69 3.88
CA GLU A 29 -8.18 2.44 3.63
C GLU A 29 -7.61 1.43 4.64
N THR A 30 -7.90 1.61 5.93
CA THR A 30 -7.47 0.69 7.00
C THR A 30 -8.03 -0.72 6.80
N ILE A 31 -9.33 -0.83 6.49
CA ILE A 31 -9.99 -2.13 6.30
C ILE A 31 -9.45 -2.83 5.05
N MET A 32 -9.29 -2.11 3.94
CA MET A 32 -8.73 -2.68 2.71
C MET A 32 -7.30 -3.16 2.92
N GLN A 33 -6.48 -2.38 3.63
CA GLN A 33 -5.12 -2.76 3.98
C GLN A 33 -5.11 -4.04 4.84
N SER A 34 -5.93 -4.10 5.88
CA SER A 34 -6.03 -5.29 6.74
C SER A 34 -6.44 -6.54 5.97
N ILE A 35 -7.43 -6.44 5.06
CA ILE A 35 -7.87 -7.57 4.22
C ILE A 35 -6.74 -8.01 3.27
N ALA A 36 -5.99 -7.07 2.71
CA ALA A 36 -4.88 -7.38 1.84
C ALA A 36 -3.75 -8.11 2.60
N GLU A 37 -3.40 -7.62 3.79
CA GLU A 37 -2.38 -8.21 4.65
C GLU A 37 -2.73 -9.63 5.09
N GLU A 38 -3.98 -9.87 5.51
CA GLU A 38 -4.48 -11.20 5.89
C GLU A 38 -4.37 -12.18 4.71
N LYS A 39 -4.83 -11.78 3.51
CA LYS A 39 -4.71 -12.62 2.31
C LYS A 39 -3.27 -12.96 1.96
N VAL A 40 -2.36 -11.99 2.07
CA VAL A 40 -0.93 -12.22 1.81
C VAL A 40 -0.36 -13.21 2.83
N GLN A 41 -0.73 -13.07 4.09
CA GLN A 41 -0.30 -13.97 5.15
C GLN A 41 -0.81 -15.41 4.91
N ASP A 42 -2.08 -15.57 4.55
CA ASP A 42 -2.67 -16.88 4.23
C ASP A 42 -1.93 -17.56 3.07
N ILE A 43 -1.71 -16.82 1.97
CA ILE A 43 -1.00 -17.36 0.80
C ILE A 43 0.43 -17.74 1.17
N ARG A 44 1.14 -16.90 1.93
CA ARG A 44 2.51 -17.17 2.40
C ARG A 44 2.56 -18.39 3.32
N TRP A 45 1.57 -18.55 4.19
CA TRP A 45 1.47 -19.70 5.09
C TRP A 45 1.26 -21.01 4.32
N GLU A 46 0.31 -21.05 3.38
CA GLU A 46 0.06 -22.22 2.55
C GLU A 46 1.30 -22.57 1.71
N TYR A 47 1.97 -21.57 1.14
CA TYR A 47 3.21 -21.80 0.39
C TYR A 47 4.30 -22.41 1.28
N TYR A 48 4.51 -21.83 2.47
CA TYR A 48 5.50 -22.29 3.43
C TYR A 48 5.29 -23.78 3.76
N LEU A 49 4.07 -24.18 4.11
CA LEU A 49 3.73 -25.55 4.46
C LEU A 49 4.04 -26.56 3.34
N HIS A 50 3.94 -26.14 2.07
CA HIS A 50 4.07 -27.03 0.92
C HIS A 50 5.43 -27.02 0.23
N LYS A 51 6.24 -25.97 0.42
CA LYS A 51 7.44 -25.72 -0.39
C LYS A 51 8.69 -25.40 0.43
N VAL A 52 8.55 -25.11 1.72
CA VAL A 52 9.66 -24.69 2.56
C VAL A 52 9.87 -25.73 3.67
N TRP A 53 11.05 -26.36 3.68
CA TRP A 53 11.38 -27.41 4.66
C TRP A 53 12.59 -27.06 5.54
N ASP A 54 13.43 -26.12 5.10
CA ASP A 54 14.76 -25.88 5.66
C ASP A 54 14.86 -24.64 6.58
N MET A 55 13.76 -23.90 6.76
CA MET A 55 13.72 -22.68 7.58
C MET A 55 12.39 -22.58 8.32
N SER A 56 12.39 -21.78 9.40
CA SER A 56 11.17 -21.45 10.14
C SER A 56 10.29 -20.46 9.37
N PHE A 57 9.01 -20.36 9.76
CA PHE A 57 8.08 -19.43 9.12
C PHE A 57 8.51 -17.97 9.27
N GLU A 58 9.05 -17.59 10.44
CA GLU A 58 9.54 -16.24 10.70
C GLU A 58 10.72 -15.87 9.78
N GLU A 59 11.64 -16.81 9.56
CA GLU A 59 12.77 -16.64 8.64
C GLU A 59 12.31 -16.54 7.18
N TYR A 60 11.31 -17.34 6.80
CA TYR A 60 10.70 -17.28 5.48
C TYR A 60 10.03 -15.93 5.20
N ILE A 61 9.22 -15.42 6.15
CA ILE A 61 8.59 -14.10 6.03
C ILE A 61 9.65 -13.01 5.88
N ALA A 62 10.70 -13.05 6.71
CA ALA A 62 11.81 -12.10 6.64
C ALA A 62 12.56 -12.17 5.30
N ALA A 63 12.68 -13.35 4.68
CA ALA A 63 13.25 -13.51 3.34
C ALA A 63 12.35 -12.88 2.26
N CYS A 64 11.04 -13.15 2.28
CA CYS A 64 10.08 -12.54 1.36
C CYS A 64 10.07 -11.01 1.46
N ASP A 65 10.14 -10.45 2.67
CA ASP A 65 10.13 -9.00 2.87
C ASP A 65 11.47 -8.34 2.47
N ARG A 66 12.57 -9.09 2.46
CA ARG A 66 13.85 -8.64 1.89
C ARG A 66 13.81 -8.62 0.36
N GLU A 67 13.19 -9.59 -0.27
CA GLU A 67 13.02 -9.66 -1.73
C GLU A 67 12.00 -8.63 -2.25
N ALA A 68 10.94 -8.37 -1.48
CA ALA A 68 9.90 -7.39 -1.83
C ALA A 68 10.38 -5.93 -1.69
N ARG A 69 11.44 -5.66 -0.92
CA ARG A 69 12.15 -4.39 -1.02
C ARG A 69 12.93 -4.44 -2.31
N PRO A 70 12.57 -3.68 -3.37
CA PRO A 70 13.52 -3.49 -4.45
C PRO A 70 14.78 -2.96 -3.78
N ALA A 71 15.92 -3.62 -4.02
CA ALA A 71 17.19 -2.98 -3.76
C ALA A 71 17.05 -1.57 -4.34
N GLN A 72 17.15 -0.55 -3.49
CA GLN A 72 17.19 0.84 -3.91
C GLN A 72 18.54 1.05 -4.61
N THR A 73 18.83 0.28 -5.65
CA THR A 73 19.71 0.74 -6.71
C THR A 73 18.92 1.86 -7.35
N PRO A 74 19.39 3.11 -7.26
CA PRO A 74 18.75 4.19 -7.97
C PRO A 74 18.67 3.75 -9.43
N THR A 75 17.46 3.70 -9.98
CA THR A 75 17.23 3.24 -11.36
C THR A 75 17.85 4.21 -12.39
N LEU A 76 18.34 5.35 -11.91
CA LEU A 76 19.01 6.41 -12.64
C LEU A 76 20.29 6.80 -11.89
N GLU A 77 21.41 6.85 -12.62
CA GLU A 77 22.66 7.39 -12.10
C GLU A 77 22.50 8.90 -11.84
N LYS A 78 23.29 9.45 -10.91
CA LYS A 78 23.15 10.87 -10.53
C LYS A 78 23.45 11.81 -11.69
N GLU A 79 24.37 11.42 -12.59
CA GLU A 79 24.64 12.13 -13.84
C GLU A 79 23.41 12.25 -14.74
N ASP A 80 22.61 11.19 -14.89
CA ASP A 80 21.41 11.20 -15.74
C ASP A 80 20.36 12.18 -15.22
N ILE A 81 20.23 12.31 -13.90
CA ILE A 81 19.31 13.26 -13.25
C ILE A 81 19.73 14.70 -13.55
N VAL A 82 21.03 15.00 -13.50
CA VAL A 82 21.55 16.34 -13.79
C VAL A 82 21.29 16.70 -15.26
N GLN A 83 21.52 15.76 -16.17
CA GLN A 83 21.29 15.98 -17.59
C GLN A 83 19.80 16.20 -17.92
N ILE A 84 18.89 15.47 -17.29
CA ILE A 84 17.44 15.68 -17.43
C ILE A 84 17.02 17.07 -16.93
N ILE A 85 17.62 17.58 -15.85
CA ILE A 85 17.34 18.92 -15.32
C ILE A 85 17.84 19.99 -16.28
N GLU A 86 19.04 19.83 -16.83
CA GLU A 86 19.61 20.75 -17.83
C GLU A 86 18.77 20.80 -19.11
N ASP A 87 18.37 19.64 -19.63
CA ASP A 87 17.51 19.52 -20.81
C ASP A 87 16.14 20.18 -20.56
N SER A 88 15.56 19.97 -19.37
CA SER A 88 14.28 20.58 -18.98
C SER A 88 14.35 22.11 -18.89
N ASN A 89 15.46 22.64 -18.38
CA ASN A 89 15.67 24.09 -18.31
C ASN A 89 15.92 24.70 -19.69
N SER A 90 16.63 24.02 -20.58
CA SER A 90 16.87 24.48 -21.95
C SER A 90 15.58 24.63 -22.76
N ILE A 91 14.56 23.81 -22.48
CA ILE A 91 13.23 23.96 -23.10
C ILE A 91 12.59 25.31 -22.74
N LEU A 92 12.83 25.83 -21.54
CA LEU A 92 12.27 27.10 -21.07
C LEU A 92 12.90 28.31 -21.76
N ASP A 93 14.16 28.20 -22.19
CA ASP A 93 14.87 29.24 -22.95
C ASP A 93 14.29 29.45 -24.35
N GLY A 94 13.55 28.48 -24.89
CA GLY A 94 12.87 28.57 -26.18
C GLY A 94 11.56 29.37 -26.17
N PHE A 95 11.04 29.74 -24.99
CA PHE A 95 9.77 30.46 -24.84
C PHE A 95 9.91 31.98 -24.71
N VAL A 96 11.08 32.54 -25.03
CA VAL A 96 11.26 34.00 -25.06
C VAL A 96 10.40 34.59 -26.17
N LEU A 97 9.43 35.42 -25.79
CA LEU A 97 8.68 36.27 -26.73
C LEU A 97 9.67 37.23 -27.39
N GLU A 98 9.84 37.13 -28.72
CA GLU A 98 10.50 38.18 -29.50
C GLU A 98 9.77 39.53 -29.27
N PRO A 99 10.51 40.64 -29.14
CA PRO A 99 9.95 41.96 -28.82
C PRO A 99 9.02 42.51 -29.90
#